data_AF-A0AAD9VI92-F1
#
_entry.id   AF-A0AAD9VI92-F1
#
_cell.length_a   1.000
_cell.length_b   1.000
_cell.length_c   1.000
_cell.angle_alpha   90.00
_cell.angle_beta   90.00
_cell.angle_gamma   90.00
#
_symmetry.space_group_name_H-M   'P 1'
#
loop_
_entity.id
_entity.type
_entity.pdbx_description
1 polymer ?
#
loop_
_entity_poly.entity_id
_entity_poly.type
_entity_poly.pdbx_seq_one_letter_code
_entity_poly.pdbx_strand_id
1 'polypeptide(L)'
;MLYGTVALFCLITLEQWRSIGSTSSKHKHRAKAYGVDLTSLHFPSEYHATGVLSLPTSNISEPFEVWHSKTHDKSRIDYYHGEVKTFQRGDLGRHGMFFKIVPKYSYKLHKNHRHFRGCWKRYGTKSRRAKAQSILPCNSAWPFKSRLEDFKYSGDATIDGKLCTKWTYNRTMFERNNTYVFYATKTVPPKPVYFEMNGYDTLLVSYYDKYVIKYHTFQEWEYEPEDDPDIFEIPHLRHDKWCWNIDKSLSDSDGASMSLNPMGEFAALHDEDPVDEDFHKFRQKQKRNYKDRVEHQKRKHIFRHNLRYIRSMNMKGNPYQLSVNHFADMTEAEFQGHKGLMPGDGDYGSFDLDEDNEADGYEYYERRDRIDGKTPRYGHVPRELDWRKYGAVLPAKGQGTCGSCWAFAAAGSVEGANFLKLLDCTWATPGVKHGNNGCLGGWTWKAFAWITKFGLATVDSYGPYRGQEGYCKTKSLKTGARIHSYRRVKRYNKKL
;
A
#
# COMPACT_ATOMS: atom_id res chain seq x y z
N MET A 1 -15.65 67.08 68.03
CA MET A 1 -14.63 67.39 66.99
C MET A 1 -14.79 66.40 65.86
N LEU A 2 -14.99 66.94 64.66
CA LEU A 2 -14.88 66.39 63.29
C LEU A 2 -15.65 65.11 62.85
N TYR A 3 -16.67 65.37 62.00
CA TYR A 3 -17.07 64.75 60.71
C TYR A 3 -17.02 63.22 60.54
N GLY A 4 -17.98 62.52 59.93
CA GLY A 4 -19.20 62.86 59.20
C GLY A 4 -19.78 61.60 58.53
N THR A 5 -21.11 61.51 58.51
CA THR A 5 -22.05 60.94 57.51
C THR A 5 -21.46 60.13 56.32
N VAL A 6 -22.02 59.01 55.86
CA VAL A 6 -23.29 58.82 55.10
C VAL A 6 -23.52 57.28 55.00
N ALA A 7 -24.55 56.64 55.56
CA ALA A 7 -25.98 56.53 55.19
C ALA A 7 -26.30 55.76 53.89
N LEU A 8 -27.00 54.62 54.00
CA LEU A 8 -28.14 54.18 53.15
C LEU A 8 -28.79 52.94 53.83
N PHE A 9 -29.85 53.10 54.64
CA PHE A 9 -31.29 52.98 54.29
C PHE A 9 -31.62 51.65 53.56
N CYS A 10 -32.24 50.61 54.15
CA CYS A 10 -33.44 50.41 55.00
C CYS A 10 -34.76 50.22 54.23
N LEU A 11 -35.60 49.31 54.76
CA LEU A 11 -37.02 48.97 54.46
C LEU A 11 -37.21 47.71 53.57
N ILE A 12 -37.54 46.50 54.08
CA ILE A 12 -38.76 46.01 54.80
C ILE A 12 -40.00 46.18 53.90
N THR A 13 -40.77 45.17 53.44
CA THR A 13 -41.67 44.17 54.09
C THR A 13 -42.09 43.11 53.05
N LEU A 14 -42.13 41.80 53.35
CA LEU A 14 -43.27 40.98 53.82
C LEU A 14 -44.51 40.89 52.89
N GLU A 15 -44.86 39.62 52.59
CA GLU A 15 -46.21 39.03 52.45
C GLU A 15 -46.88 38.80 51.08
N GLN A 16 -47.51 37.60 51.03
CA GLN A 16 -48.69 37.14 50.26
C GLN A 16 -48.54 36.39 48.91
N TRP A 17 -48.67 35.06 49.06
CA TRP A 17 -49.78 34.22 48.54
C TRP A 17 -49.85 33.71 47.08
N ARG A 18 -50.07 32.38 47.02
CA ARG A 18 -50.94 31.57 46.13
C ARG A 18 -50.47 31.31 44.68
N SER A 19 -50.17 30.04 44.33
CA SER A 19 -51.10 28.95 43.99
C SER A 19 -51.35 28.85 42.48
N ILE A 20 -51.02 27.68 41.90
CA ILE A 20 -51.73 26.91 40.87
C ILE A 20 -50.68 26.07 40.13
N GLY A 21 -50.51 24.83 40.57
CA GLY A 21 -50.00 23.75 39.75
C GLY A 21 -51.19 23.00 39.17
N SER A 22 -51.39 23.08 37.86
CA SER A 22 -52.31 22.23 37.09
C SER A 22 -52.17 22.53 35.60
N THR A 23 -51.70 21.55 34.83
CA THR A 23 -52.09 21.21 33.43
C THR A 23 -51.09 20.13 32.96
N SER A 24 -51.43 18.84 32.98
CA SER A 24 -52.27 18.16 31.98
C SER A 24 -51.94 18.56 30.54
N SER A 25 -51.32 17.66 29.80
CA SER A 25 -51.96 17.03 28.62
C SER A 25 -50.92 16.56 27.61
N LYS A 26 -50.90 15.24 27.41
CA LYS A 26 -50.82 14.54 26.13
C LYS A 26 -50.65 15.48 24.92
N HIS A 27 -49.56 15.35 24.18
CA HIS A 27 -49.63 15.42 22.72
C HIS A 27 -48.51 14.65 22.01
N LYS A 28 -48.96 13.58 21.35
CA LYS A 28 -48.57 13.16 20.00
C LYS A 28 -47.21 12.47 19.86
N HIS A 29 -47.24 11.15 20.11
CA HIS A 29 -46.82 10.21 19.06
C HIS A 29 -47.59 10.57 17.79
N ARG A 30 -47.01 11.45 16.98
CA ARG A 30 -47.45 11.69 15.62
C ARG A 30 -46.71 10.65 14.79
N ALA A 31 -47.45 9.64 14.34
CA ALA A 31 -47.09 8.90 13.13
C ALA A 31 -46.75 9.95 12.06
N LYS A 32 -45.45 10.17 11.82
CA LYS A 32 -45.00 11.00 10.70
C LYS A 32 -45.21 10.14 9.47
N ALA A 33 -46.24 10.53 8.74
CA ALA A 33 -46.61 10.05 7.43
C ALA A 33 -45.39 9.72 6.57
N TYR A 34 -45.48 8.59 5.88
CA TYR A 34 -44.70 8.26 4.70
C TYR A 34 -44.69 9.47 3.75
N GLY A 35 -43.56 10.20 3.74
CA GLY A 35 -43.46 11.51 3.13
C GLY A 35 -42.04 12.06 3.18
N VAL A 36 -41.10 11.31 2.58
CA VAL A 36 -40.17 11.80 1.54
C VAL A 36 -39.69 13.26 1.74
N ASP A 37 -38.99 13.56 2.83
CA ASP A 37 -38.09 14.71 2.83
C ASP A 37 -36.76 14.28 2.15
N LEU A 38 -36.78 14.22 0.82
CA LEU A 38 -35.59 13.90 0.00
C LEU A 38 -34.62 15.08 -0.09
N THR A 39 -34.72 16.06 0.80
CA THR A 39 -33.79 17.20 0.83
C THR A 39 -32.53 16.90 1.64
N SER A 40 -32.54 15.87 2.50
CA SER A 40 -31.39 15.50 3.32
C SER A 40 -31.34 14.00 3.66
N LEU A 41 -30.12 13.45 3.67
CA LEU A 41 -29.85 12.07 4.09
C LEU A 41 -29.40 12.03 5.54
N HIS A 42 -30.19 11.37 6.38
CA HIS A 42 -29.88 11.14 7.79
C HIS A 42 -29.69 9.65 8.07
N PHE A 43 -28.53 9.32 8.65
CA PHE A 43 -28.17 7.98 9.10
C PHE A 43 -27.96 8.00 10.62
N PRO A 44 -28.19 6.86 11.30
CA PRO A 44 -27.91 6.75 12.73
C PRO A 44 -26.44 7.05 13.03
N SER A 45 -26.20 7.64 14.20
CA SER A 45 -24.84 7.98 14.66
C SER A 45 -24.05 6.76 15.15
N GLU A 46 -24.77 5.67 15.44
CA GLU A 46 -24.21 4.39 15.85
C GLU A 46 -24.77 3.29 14.96
N TYR A 47 -23.88 2.48 14.41
CA TYR A 47 -24.29 1.45 13.46
C TYR A 47 -23.27 0.33 13.35
N HIS A 48 -23.81 -0.82 12.96
CA HIS A 48 -23.08 -1.97 12.48
C HIS A 48 -23.38 -2.19 11.00
N ALA A 49 -22.34 -2.41 10.19
CA ALA A 49 -22.51 -2.57 8.76
C ALA A 49 -21.46 -3.52 8.16
N THR A 50 -21.84 -4.19 7.08
CA THR A 50 -20.94 -5.02 6.28
C THR A 50 -20.97 -4.59 4.83
N GLY A 51 -19.89 -4.84 4.11
CA GLY A 51 -19.81 -4.46 2.71
C GLY A 51 -18.52 -4.89 2.04
N VAL A 52 -18.29 -4.35 0.85
CA VAL A 52 -17.08 -4.58 0.07
C VAL A 52 -16.60 -3.27 -0.53
N LEU A 53 -15.33 -2.95 -0.30
CA LEU A 53 -14.60 -1.90 -1.00
C LEU A 53 -13.94 -2.51 -2.24
N SER A 54 -14.25 -2.02 -3.42
CA SER A 54 -13.67 -2.49 -4.69
C SER A 54 -12.95 -1.36 -5.42
N LEU A 55 -11.75 -1.65 -5.90
CA LEU A 55 -11.01 -0.82 -6.85
C LEU A 55 -10.87 -1.64 -8.14
N PRO A 56 -11.82 -1.53 -9.08
CA PRO A 56 -11.88 -2.40 -10.26
C PRO A 56 -10.61 -2.35 -11.12
N THR A 57 -10.02 -1.16 -11.27
CA THR A 57 -8.81 -0.96 -12.08
C THR A 57 -7.59 -1.66 -11.52
N SER A 58 -7.56 -1.92 -10.20
CA SER A 58 -6.45 -2.62 -9.53
C SER A 58 -6.80 -4.07 -9.17
N ASN A 59 -7.99 -4.56 -9.55
CA ASN A 59 -8.52 -5.87 -9.15
C ASN A 59 -8.44 -6.10 -7.63
N ILE A 60 -8.71 -5.05 -6.85
CA ILE A 60 -8.74 -5.10 -5.39
C ILE A 60 -10.20 -5.17 -4.95
N SER A 61 -10.50 -6.12 -4.06
CA SER A 61 -11.81 -6.30 -3.44
C SER A 61 -11.60 -6.66 -1.98
N GLU A 62 -12.03 -5.77 -1.09
CA GLU A 62 -11.78 -5.85 0.35
C GLU A 62 -13.13 -5.92 1.08
N PRO A 63 -13.58 -7.12 1.50
CA PRO A 63 -14.75 -7.23 2.34
C PRO A 63 -14.45 -6.60 3.70
N PHE A 64 -15.42 -5.85 4.22
CA PHE A 64 -15.31 -5.18 5.50
C PHE A 64 -16.56 -5.38 6.37
N GLU A 65 -16.33 -5.25 7.67
CA GLU A 65 -17.35 -5.18 8.72
C GLU A 65 -16.96 -4.03 9.67
N VAL A 66 -17.92 -3.18 10.02
CA VAL A 66 -17.67 -1.98 10.82
C VAL A 66 -18.60 -1.87 12.01
N TRP A 67 -18.03 -1.39 13.11
CA TRP A 67 -18.72 -0.88 14.28
C TRP A 67 -18.33 0.59 14.43
N HIS A 68 -19.31 1.47 14.39
CA HIS A 68 -19.10 2.91 14.49
C HIS A 68 -19.98 3.47 15.60
N SER A 69 -19.37 4.18 16.55
CA SER A 69 -20.07 4.87 17.63
C SER A 69 -19.55 6.31 17.72
N LYS A 70 -20.35 7.25 17.21
CA LYS A 70 -20.00 8.67 17.24
C LYS A 70 -20.04 9.27 18.64
N THR A 71 -20.98 8.85 19.48
CA THR A 71 -21.19 9.37 20.84
C THR A 71 -19.96 9.11 21.71
N HIS A 72 -19.41 7.90 21.63
CA HIS A 72 -18.21 7.47 22.34
C HIS A 72 -16.91 7.76 21.59
N ASP A 73 -16.98 8.29 20.36
CA ASP A 73 -15.83 8.60 19.48
C ASP A 73 -14.93 7.39 19.19
N LYS A 74 -15.55 6.23 18.91
CA LYS A 74 -14.88 4.94 18.63
C LYS A 74 -15.35 4.35 17.30
N SER A 75 -14.42 3.78 16.54
CA SER A 75 -14.75 2.89 15.43
C SER A 75 -13.78 1.73 15.33
N ARG A 76 -14.30 0.59 14.84
CA ARG A 76 -13.54 -0.60 14.45
C ARG A 76 -13.97 -1.00 13.05
N ILE A 77 -13.01 -1.18 12.15
CA ILE A 77 -13.25 -1.76 10.83
C ILE A 77 -12.39 -3.00 10.69
N ASP A 78 -13.05 -4.13 10.51
CA ASP A 78 -12.46 -5.44 10.26
C ASP A 78 -12.49 -5.69 8.74
N TYR A 79 -11.37 -6.11 8.19
CA TYR A 79 -11.21 -6.48 6.79
C TYR A 79 -10.90 -7.97 6.69
N TYR A 80 -11.32 -8.59 5.59
CA TYR A 80 -11.08 -10.02 5.34
C TYR A 80 -11.52 -10.90 6.52
N HIS A 81 -12.76 -10.69 7.00
CA HIS A 81 -13.35 -11.45 8.12
C HIS A 81 -12.57 -11.36 9.45
N GLY A 82 -12.01 -10.19 9.76
CA GLY A 82 -11.34 -9.94 11.06
C GLY A 82 -9.87 -10.38 11.12
N GLU A 83 -9.30 -10.79 9.99
CA GLU A 83 -7.86 -10.98 9.83
C GLU A 83 -7.11 -9.67 10.05
N VAL A 84 -7.63 -8.58 9.47
CA VAL A 84 -7.10 -7.23 9.66
C VAL A 84 -8.13 -6.40 10.40
N LYS A 85 -7.70 -5.72 11.46
CA LYS A 85 -8.57 -4.85 12.25
C LYS A 85 -7.96 -3.47 12.33
N THR A 86 -8.75 -2.43 12.10
CA THR A 86 -8.34 -1.04 12.31
C THR A 86 -9.23 -0.41 13.35
N PHE A 87 -8.64 0.40 14.23
CA PHE A 87 -9.36 1.10 15.28
C PHE A 87 -9.01 2.58 15.23
N GLN A 88 -10.04 3.41 15.32
CA GLN A 88 -9.89 4.84 15.53
C GLN A 88 -10.55 5.16 16.86
N ARG A 89 -9.72 5.50 17.84
CA ARG A 89 -10.09 5.69 19.24
C ARG A 89 -9.90 7.16 19.61
N GLY A 90 -10.90 7.98 19.33
CA GLY A 90 -10.88 9.40 19.66
C GLY A 90 -10.96 9.68 21.16
N ASP A 91 -11.47 8.72 21.92
CA ASP A 91 -11.54 8.71 23.38
C ASP A 91 -10.18 8.52 24.08
N LEU A 92 -9.15 8.07 23.36
CA LEU A 92 -7.83 7.80 23.93
C LEU A 92 -6.85 8.97 23.74
N GLY A 93 -6.41 9.56 24.86
CA GLY A 93 -5.43 10.64 24.87
C GLY A 93 -5.95 11.97 24.31
N ARG A 94 -5.09 13.00 24.25
CA ARG A 94 -5.52 14.38 23.91
C ARG A 94 -6.05 14.55 22.48
N HIS A 95 -5.58 13.73 21.54
CA HIS A 95 -5.85 13.85 20.12
C HIS A 95 -6.33 12.54 19.48
N GLY A 96 -6.73 11.57 20.30
CA GLY A 96 -7.09 10.24 19.85
C GLY A 96 -5.89 9.37 19.49
N MET A 97 -6.14 8.09 19.25
CA MET A 97 -5.15 7.11 18.81
C MET A 97 -5.67 6.24 17.67
N PHE A 98 -4.76 5.85 16.78
CA PHE A 98 -5.00 4.92 15.68
C PHE A 98 -4.34 3.59 15.97
N PHE A 99 -5.01 2.49 15.66
CA PHE A 99 -4.45 1.14 15.77
C PHE A 99 -4.74 0.31 14.52
N LYS A 100 -3.82 -0.59 14.21
CA LYS A 100 -4.00 -1.61 13.18
C LYS A 100 -3.41 -2.92 13.63
N ILE A 101 -4.23 -3.97 13.56
CA ILE A 101 -3.84 -5.35 13.81
C ILE A 101 -3.86 -6.07 12.46
N VAL A 102 -2.80 -6.82 12.14
CA VAL A 102 -2.73 -7.62 10.90
C VAL A 102 -2.06 -8.97 11.16
N PRO A 103 -2.28 -9.96 10.29
CA PRO A 103 -1.44 -11.14 10.24
C PRO A 103 -0.02 -10.77 9.81
N LYS A 104 0.97 -11.35 10.48
CA LYS A 104 2.38 -11.28 10.13
C LYS A 104 2.97 -12.68 10.02
N TYR A 105 3.98 -12.79 9.17
CA TYR A 105 4.81 -13.98 9.03
C TYR A 105 6.26 -13.68 9.39
N SER A 106 6.91 -14.55 10.15
CA SER A 106 8.35 -14.47 10.43
C SER A 106 9.01 -15.83 10.38
N TYR A 107 9.96 -16.00 9.46
CA TYR A 107 10.78 -17.21 9.36
C TYR A 107 11.71 -17.42 10.56
N LYS A 108 11.97 -16.35 11.34
CA LYS A 108 12.83 -16.39 12.54
C LYS A 108 12.13 -17.00 13.74
N LEU A 109 10.79 -17.04 13.73
CA LEU A 109 10.01 -17.64 14.81
C LEU A 109 9.94 -19.16 14.64
N HIS A 110 9.70 -19.84 15.77
CA HIS A 110 9.45 -21.27 15.80
C HIS A 110 8.33 -21.65 14.82
N LYS A 111 8.39 -22.85 14.22
CA LYS A 111 7.47 -23.28 13.13
C LYS A 111 5.99 -23.02 13.45
N ASN A 112 5.57 -23.29 14.68
CA ASN A 112 4.18 -23.13 15.11
C ASN A 112 3.77 -21.66 15.35
N HIS A 113 4.72 -20.74 15.46
CA HIS A 113 4.50 -19.32 15.75
C HIS A 113 4.95 -18.42 14.60
N ARG A 114 5.21 -18.97 13.41
CA ARG A 114 5.62 -18.18 12.25
C ARG A 114 4.53 -17.19 11.85
N HIS A 115 3.27 -17.59 11.99
CA HIS A 115 2.13 -16.70 11.84
C HIS A 115 1.76 -16.13 13.21
N PHE A 116 1.67 -14.82 13.30
CA PHE A 116 1.28 -14.12 14.52
C PHE A 116 0.56 -12.82 14.18
N ARG A 117 -0.21 -12.26 15.13
CA ARG A 117 -0.84 -10.95 14.95
C ARG A 117 0.13 -9.85 15.36
N GLY A 118 0.44 -8.95 14.42
CA GLY A 118 1.20 -7.74 14.70
C GLY A 118 0.27 -6.56 14.97
N CYS A 119 0.63 -5.68 15.90
CA CYS A 119 -0.09 -4.44 16.17
C CYS A 119 0.78 -3.23 15.92
N TRP A 120 0.20 -2.23 15.26
CA TRP A 120 0.77 -0.90 15.15
C TRP A 120 -0.15 0.13 15.74
N LYS A 121 0.44 1.14 16.36
CA LYS A 121 -0.26 2.31 16.90
C LYS A 121 0.40 3.61 16.49
N ARG A 122 -0.40 4.67 16.43
CA ARG A 122 0.04 6.05 16.24
C ARG A 122 -0.81 7.00 17.05
N TYR A 123 -0.19 8.03 17.60
CA TYR A 123 -0.92 9.08 18.30
C TYR A 123 -1.47 10.09 17.29
N GLY A 124 -2.71 10.52 17.50
CA GLY A 124 -3.25 11.66 16.77
C GLY A 124 -2.47 12.94 17.08
N THR A 125 -2.50 13.89 16.15
CA THR A 125 -1.89 15.20 16.31
C THR A 125 -2.96 16.29 16.31
N LYS A 126 -2.55 17.54 16.58
CA LYS A 126 -3.47 18.70 16.50
C LYS A 126 -4.11 18.83 15.12
N SER A 127 -3.35 18.55 14.05
CA SER A 127 -3.82 18.62 12.66
C SER A 127 -4.53 17.36 12.18
N ARG A 128 -4.16 16.19 12.70
CA ARG A 128 -4.73 14.89 12.32
C ARG A 128 -5.15 14.12 13.57
N ARG A 129 -6.31 14.48 14.12
CA ARG A 129 -6.89 13.80 15.29
C ARG A 129 -7.45 12.44 14.89
N ALA A 130 -7.34 11.45 15.76
CA ALA A 130 -8.11 10.22 15.60
C ALA A 130 -9.55 10.49 16.05
N LYS A 131 -10.49 10.15 15.18
CA LYS A 131 -11.94 10.26 15.38
C LYS A 131 -12.59 8.98 14.87
N ALA A 132 -13.77 8.65 15.39
CA ALA A 132 -14.57 7.55 14.85
C ALA A 132 -14.69 7.68 13.32
N GLN A 133 -14.19 6.67 12.60
CA GLN A 133 -14.20 6.61 11.15
C GLN A 133 -15.54 6.06 10.67
N SER A 134 -16.31 6.90 9.98
CA SER A 134 -17.52 6.49 9.29
C SER A 134 -17.19 5.81 7.95
N ILE A 135 -17.97 4.80 7.55
CA ILE A 135 -17.92 4.25 6.18
C ILE A 135 -18.78 5.05 5.20
N LEU A 136 -19.68 5.89 5.71
CA LEU A 136 -20.54 6.77 4.92
C LEU A 136 -19.76 8.01 4.48
N PRO A 137 -20.09 8.60 3.31
CA PRO A 137 -19.50 9.86 2.86
C PRO A 137 -19.62 10.95 3.94
N CYS A 138 -18.53 11.26 4.64
CA CYS A 138 -18.53 12.23 5.73
C CYS A 138 -17.37 13.22 5.59
N ASN A 139 -17.47 14.37 6.26
CA ASN A 139 -16.35 15.28 6.37
C ASN A 139 -15.39 14.77 7.47
N SER A 140 -14.09 14.69 7.17
CA SER A 140 -13.04 14.47 8.18
C SER A 140 -12.66 15.76 8.92
N ALA A 141 -13.04 16.93 8.40
CA ALA A 141 -12.74 18.23 8.99
C ALA A 141 -13.83 18.69 9.96
N TRP A 142 -13.47 18.71 11.24
CA TRP A 142 -14.14 19.46 12.30
C TRP A 142 -14.24 20.97 11.93
N PRO A 143 -15.32 21.73 12.24
CA PRO A 143 -16.50 21.40 13.06
C PRO A 143 -17.87 21.50 12.33
N PHE A 144 -18.00 21.49 11.00
CA PHE A 144 -19.32 21.68 10.37
C PHE A 144 -19.63 20.74 9.18
N LYS A 145 -20.82 20.13 9.27
CA LYS A 145 -21.62 19.44 8.26
C LYS A 145 -21.14 18.07 7.78
N SER A 146 -22.11 17.15 7.73
CA SER A 146 -21.98 15.92 6.95
C SER A 146 -21.87 16.33 5.48
N ARG A 147 -20.85 15.83 4.75
CA ARG A 147 -20.76 16.03 3.30
C ARG A 147 -21.94 15.41 2.54
N LEU A 148 -22.74 14.57 3.18
CA LEU A 148 -24.03 14.13 2.62
C LEU A 148 -24.93 15.31 2.23
N GLU A 149 -24.78 16.48 2.88
CA GLU A 149 -25.50 17.70 2.51
C GLU A 149 -25.05 18.28 1.16
N ASP A 150 -23.84 17.97 0.69
CA ASP A 150 -23.34 18.41 -0.62
C ASP A 150 -23.87 17.52 -1.75
N PHE A 151 -24.38 16.34 -1.42
CA PHE A 151 -25.01 15.46 -2.40
C PHE A 151 -26.41 15.96 -2.73
N LYS A 152 -26.69 16.09 -4.02
CA LYS A 152 -28.01 16.50 -4.52
C LYS A 152 -28.77 15.29 -5.02
N TYR A 153 -30.06 15.23 -4.68
CA TYR A 153 -30.96 14.23 -5.23
C TYR A 153 -30.97 14.31 -6.77
N SER A 154 -30.75 13.17 -7.42
CA SER A 154 -30.63 13.03 -8.88
C SER A 154 -31.74 12.18 -9.49
N GLY A 155 -32.58 11.53 -8.69
CA GLY A 155 -33.67 10.65 -9.15
C GLY A 155 -33.76 9.35 -8.36
N ASP A 156 -34.77 8.55 -8.66
CA ASP A 156 -34.93 7.21 -8.09
C ASP A 156 -34.26 6.16 -9.01
N ALA A 157 -33.76 5.08 -8.42
CA ALA A 157 -33.12 3.97 -9.12
C ALA A 157 -33.36 2.65 -8.38
N THR A 158 -33.32 1.52 -9.10
CA THR A 158 -33.35 0.20 -8.48
C THR A 158 -31.95 -0.41 -8.51
N ILE A 159 -31.41 -0.75 -7.34
CA ILE A 159 -30.09 -1.38 -7.19
C ILE A 159 -30.30 -2.70 -6.43
N ASP A 160 -29.89 -3.82 -7.03
CA ASP A 160 -30.03 -5.17 -6.45
C ASP A 160 -31.47 -5.47 -5.96
N GLY A 161 -32.47 -5.05 -6.73
CA GLY A 161 -33.90 -5.21 -6.40
C GLY A 161 -34.44 -4.26 -5.32
N LYS A 162 -33.61 -3.39 -4.75
CA LYS A 162 -34.01 -2.39 -3.74
C LYS A 162 -34.34 -1.05 -4.40
N LEU A 163 -35.49 -0.48 -4.06
CA LEU A 163 -35.86 0.87 -4.48
C LEU A 163 -35.00 1.89 -3.72
N CYS A 164 -34.17 2.62 -4.47
CA CYS A 164 -33.18 3.55 -3.95
C CYS A 164 -33.40 4.96 -4.51
N THR A 165 -32.89 5.93 -3.78
CA THR A 165 -32.73 7.32 -4.20
C THR A 165 -31.26 7.49 -4.61
N LYS A 166 -31.03 8.09 -5.76
CA LYS A 166 -29.70 8.39 -6.31
C LYS A 166 -29.33 9.81 -5.96
N TRP A 167 -28.11 9.98 -5.46
CA TRP A 167 -27.56 11.25 -5.04
C TRP A 167 -26.22 11.49 -5.71
N THR A 168 -25.99 12.70 -6.20
CA THR A 168 -24.76 13.04 -6.95
C THR A 168 -24.08 14.24 -6.35
N TYR A 169 -22.76 14.17 -6.26
CA TYR A 169 -21.90 15.28 -5.86
C TYR A 169 -20.75 15.38 -6.87
N ASN A 170 -20.53 16.57 -7.42
CA ASN A 170 -19.45 16.83 -8.37
C ASN A 170 -18.45 17.76 -7.72
N ARG A 171 -17.16 17.43 -7.81
CA ARG A 171 -16.07 18.26 -7.30
C ARG A 171 -15.00 18.41 -8.36
N THR A 172 -14.66 19.65 -8.67
CA THR A 172 -13.51 19.94 -9.54
C THR A 172 -12.23 19.91 -8.70
N MET A 173 -11.29 19.05 -9.05
CA MET A 173 -9.94 19.05 -8.51
C MET A 173 -8.96 19.27 -9.66
N PHE A 174 -8.12 20.30 -9.56
CA PHE A 174 -7.09 20.61 -10.56
C PHE A 174 -7.65 20.70 -12.00
N GLU A 175 -8.72 21.49 -12.18
CA GLU A 175 -9.38 21.72 -13.48
C GLU A 175 -10.08 20.49 -14.07
N ARG A 176 -10.22 19.39 -13.31
CA ARG A 176 -10.93 18.17 -13.73
C ARG A 176 -12.06 17.81 -12.76
N ASN A 177 -13.16 17.31 -13.30
CA ASN A 177 -14.35 16.99 -12.52
C ASN A 177 -14.31 15.53 -12.04
N ASN A 178 -14.44 15.36 -10.73
CA ASN A 178 -14.70 14.08 -10.09
C ASN A 178 -16.19 14.01 -9.75
N THR A 179 -16.81 12.88 -10.05
CA THR A 179 -18.22 12.63 -9.80
C THR A 179 -18.36 11.54 -8.74
N TYR A 180 -19.13 11.84 -7.71
CA TYR A 180 -19.49 10.94 -6.64
C TYR A 180 -20.97 10.62 -6.75
N VAL A 181 -21.32 9.34 -6.68
CA VAL A 181 -22.69 8.86 -6.74
C VAL A 181 -22.97 8.00 -5.51
N PHE A 182 -24.05 8.30 -4.80
CA PHE A 182 -24.46 7.59 -3.60
C PHE A 182 -25.92 7.13 -3.74
N TYR A 183 -26.18 5.88 -3.40
CA TYR A 183 -27.52 5.28 -3.43
C TYR A 183 -27.92 4.88 -2.02
N ALA A 184 -29.11 5.30 -1.61
CA ALA A 184 -29.72 4.96 -0.34
C ALA A 184 -31.15 4.46 -0.54
N THR A 185 -31.59 3.50 0.26
CA THR A 185 -32.95 2.95 0.17
C THR A 185 -34.01 4.02 0.40
N LYS A 186 -35.16 3.89 -0.26
CA LYS A 186 -36.34 4.74 -0.04
C LYS A 186 -37.13 4.30 1.20
N THR A 187 -36.43 4.06 2.31
CA THR A 187 -36.98 3.67 3.61
C THR A 187 -36.70 4.76 4.65
N VAL A 188 -37.40 4.71 5.78
CA VAL A 188 -37.15 5.59 6.93
C VAL A 188 -36.79 4.72 8.13
N PRO A 189 -35.56 4.81 8.68
CA PRO A 189 -34.43 5.57 8.14
C PRO A 189 -33.90 5.00 6.80
N PRO A 190 -33.23 5.82 5.97
CA PRO A 190 -32.58 5.33 4.76
C PRO A 190 -31.38 4.46 5.13
N LYS A 191 -31.10 3.46 4.28
CA LYS A 191 -29.92 2.58 4.42
C LYS A 191 -29.01 2.78 3.21
N PRO A 192 -27.68 2.88 3.39
CA PRO A 192 -26.75 2.95 2.28
C PRO A 192 -26.80 1.64 1.48
N VAL A 193 -26.65 1.73 0.16
CA VAL A 193 -26.62 0.55 -0.72
C VAL A 193 -25.35 0.55 -1.56
N TYR A 194 -25.00 1.71 -2.12
CA TYR A 194 -23.89 1.80 -3.06
C TYR A 194 -23.29 3.20 -3.04
N PHE A 195 -21.96 3.28 -3.02
CA PHE A 195 -21.22 4.52 -3.19
C PHE A 195 -20.15 4.32 -4.26
N GLU A 196 -20.06 5.24 -5.20
CA GLU A 196 -19.07 5.22 -6.27
C GLU A 196 -18.43 6.58 -6.41
N MET A 197 -17.11 6.57 -6.53
CA MET A 197 -16.33 7.70 -7.03
C MET A 197 -15.84 7.35 -8.42
N ASN A 198 -16.05 8.26 -9.35
CA ASN A 198 -15.49 8.20 -10.69
C ASN A 198 -14.79 9.54 -10.97
N GLY A 199 -13.46 9.51 -11.08
CA GLY A 199 -12.62 10.69 -11.19
C GLY A 199 -11.58 10.57 -12.28
N TYR A 200 -11.19 11.72 -12.84
CA TYR A 200 -10.38 11.77 -14.06
C TYR A 200 -8.88 11.62 -13.75
N ASP A 201 -8.25 10.63 -14.37
CA ASP A 201 -6.80 10.35 -14.36
C ASP A 201 -6.04 11.34 -15.25
N THR A 202 -5.03 11.98 -14.68
CA THR A 202 -4.35 13.07 -15.37
C THR A 202 -3.50 12.67 -16.56
N LEU A 203 -3.18 11.39 -16.84
CA LEU A 203 -1.93 11.14 -17.59
C LEU A 203 -1.84 10.13 -18.71
N LEU A 204 -2.81 9.26 -18.93
CA LEU A 204 -2.78 8.39 -20.10
C LEU A 204 -4.22 8.22 -20.59
N VAL A 205 -4.39 8.05 -21.90
CA VAL A 205 -5.67 7.86 -22.58
C VAL A 205 -6.31 6.50 -22.18
N SER A 206 -6.47 6.16 -20.88
CA SER A 206 -7.21 4.93 -20.52
C SER A 206 -7.74 4.68 -19.10
N TYR A 207 -7.30 5.29 -17.98
CA TYR A 207 -7.69 4.74 -16.65
C TYR A 207 -8.22 5.74 -15.63
N TYR A 208 -9.54 6.01 -15.65
CA TYR A 208 -10.26 6.68 -14.55
C TYR A 208 -9.96 6.03 -13.18
N ASP A 209 -9.68 6.84 -12.14
CA ASP A 209 -9.68 6.32 -10.76
C ASP A 209 -11.13 6.06 -10.37
N LYS A 210 -11.46 4.77 -10.26
CA LYS A 210 -12.78 4.31 -9.88
C LYS A 210 -12.65 3.43 -8.64
N TYR A 211 -13.41 3.78 -7.62
CA TYR A 211 -13.62 2.90 -6.48
C TYR A 211 -15.09 2.88 -6.09
N VAL A 212 -15.48 1.78 -5.48
CA VAL A 212 -16.87 1.48 -5.12
C VAL A 212 -16.90 0.94 -3.70
N ILE A 213 -17.83 1.43 -2.88
CA ILE A 213 -18.20 0.83 -1.61
C ILE A 213 -19.61 0.29 -1.77
N LYS A 214 -19.74 -1.04 -1.77
CA LYS A 214 -21.03 -1.74 -1.73
C LYS A 214 -21.39 -2.05 -0.28
N TYR A 215 -22.61 -1.76 0.11
CA TYR A 215 -23.12 -2.00 1.46
C TYR A 215 -24.05 -3.22 1.42
N HIS A 216 -23.70 -4.28 2.12
CA HIS A 216 -24.51 -5.50 2.20
C HIS A 216 -25.54 -5.40 3.32
N THR A 217 -25.08 -5.03 4.52
CA THR A 217 -25.93 -4.80 5.69
C THR A 217 -25.65 -3.43 6.29
N PHE A 218 -26.68 -2.83 6.86
CA PHE A 218 -26.59 -1.60 7.63
C PHE A 218 -27.70 -1.59 8.67
N GLN A 219 -27.31 -1.65 9.93
CA GLN A 219 -28.20 -1.74 11.08
C GLN A 219 -27.81 -0.67 12.09
N GLU A 220 -28.82 0.02 12.61
CA GLU A 220 -28.63 0.84 13.81
C GLU A 220 -28.26 -0.09 14.96
N TRP A 221 -27.21 0.27 15.68
CA TRP A 221 -26.66 -0.51 16.78
C TRP A 221 -26.29 0.48 17.86
N GLU A 222 -26.95 0.35 19.01
CA GLU A 222 -26.66 1.16 20.19
C GLU A 222 -25.52 0.49 20.94
N TYR A 223 -24.39 1.19 21.08
CA TYR A 223 -23.22 0.63 21.74
C TYR A 223 -23.32 0.83 23.25
N GLU A 224 -23.57 -0.26 23.97
CA GLU A 224 -23.55 -0.29 25.43
C GLU A 224 -22.27 -0.98 25.93
N PRO A 225 -21.35 -0.27 26.62
CA PRO A 225 -20.09 -0.85 27.08
C PRO A 225 -20.24 -2.05 28.04
N GLU A 226 -21.39 -2.17 28.70
CA GLU A 226 -21.70 -3.28 29.61
C GLU A 226 -22.05 -4.56 28.84
N ASP A 227 -22.79 -4.43 27.74
CA ASP A 227 -23.24 -5.55 26.90
C ASP A 227 -22.18 -5.97 25.87
N ASP A 228 -21.40 -5.00 25.36
CA ASP A 228 -20.42 -5.18 24.27
C ASP A 228 -18.97 -4.77 24.67
N PRO A 229 -18.40 -5.27 25.78
CA PRO A 229 -17.11 -4.78 26.30
C PRO A 229 -15.95 -4.96 25.30
N ASP A 230 -16.02 -6.02 24.49
CA ASP A 230 -14.90 -6.46 23.64
C ASP A 230 -14.87 -5.80 22.26
N ILE A 231 -15.94 -5.11 21.84
CA ILE A 231 -16.05 -4.60 20.46
C ILE A 231 -14.95 -3.59 20.14
N PHE A 232 -14.67 -2.67 21.05
CA PHE A 232 -13.59 -1.69 20.86
C PHE A 232 -12.33 -2.01 21.67
N GLU A 233 -12.27 -3.18 22.32
CA GLU A 233 -11.10 -3.57 23.08
C GLU A 233 -9.89 -3.80 22.16
N ILE A 234 -8.76 -3.21 22.55
CA ILE A 234 -7.48 -3.44 21.89
C ILE A 234 -6.69 -4.40 22.78
N PRO A 235 -6.36 -5.61 22.31
CA PRO A 235 -5.66 -6.60 23.10
C PRO A 235 -4.37 -6.02 23.72
N HIS A 236 -4.14 -6.33 25.00
CA HIS A 236 -2.89 -6.05 25.72
C HIS A 236 -2.46 -4.56 25.78
N LEU A 237 -3.39 -3.61 25.64
CA LEU A 237 -3.09 -2.18 25.58
C LEU A 237 -2.37 -1.62 26.82
N ARG A 238 -2.64 -2.18 28.01
CA ARG A 238 -2.19 -1.62 29.30
C ARG A 238 -0.79 -2.07 29.74
N HIS A 239 -0.25 -3.19 29.24
CA HIS A 239 0.94 -3.82 29.86
C HIS A 239 1.97 -4.40 28.88
N ASP A 240 1.80 -4.24 27.56
CA ASP A 240 2.68 -4.92 26.60
C ASP A 240 3.30 -3.98 25.53
N LYS A 241 4.57 -4.25 25.21
CA LYS A 241 5.30 -3.66 24.07
C LYS A 241 4.86 -4.27 22.73
N TRP A 242 3.90 -5.19 22.73
CA TRP A 242 3.35 -5.85 21.55
C TRP A 242 2.87 -4.89 20.46
N CYS A 243 2.25 -3.76 20.83
CA CYS A 243 1.80 -2.79 19.84
C CYS A 243 2.84 -1.70 19.55
N TRP A 244 3.49 -1.82 18.39
CA TRP A 244 4.59 -0.96 17.96
C TRP A 244 4.13 0.46 17.66
N ASN A 245 4.80 1.44 18.26
CA ASN A 245 4.58 2.84 17.92
C ASN A 245 5.27 3.17 16.59
N ILE A 246 4.47 3.53 15.58
CA ILE A 246 5.01 3.92 14.26
C ILE A 246 5.79 5.23 14.34
N ASP A 247 5.44 6.14 15.25
CA ASP A 247 6.11 7.44 15.39
C ASP A 247 7.57 7.31 15.86
N LYS A 248 7.91 6.22 16.56
CA LYS A 248 9.27 5.96 17.08
C LYS A 248 10.11 5.04 16.19
N SER A 249 9.49 4.31 15.27
CA SER A 249 10.15 3.20 14.58
C SER A 249 10.67 3.56 13.19
N LEU A 250 10.24 4.66 12.56
CA LEU A 250 10.35 4.73 11.11
C LEU A 250 10.47 6.16 10.57
N SER A 251 11.72 6.62 10.45
CA SER A 251 12.17 7.43 9.30
C SER A 251 11.89 6.74 7.95
N ASP A 252 11.47 5.47 7.97
CA ASP A 252 11.20 4.62 6.82
C ASP A 252 9.72 4.29 6.57
N SER A 253 8.76 4.95 7.24
CA SER A 253 7.33 4.63 7.10
C SER A 253 6.68 5.48 6.03
N ASP A 254 7.18 5.32 4.81
CA ASP A 254 6.64 5.88 3.58
C ASP A 254 5.20 5.34 3.35
N GLY A 255 4.18 5.93 3.98
CA GLY A 255 2.78 5.48 3.86
C GLY A 255 2.02 5.18 5.16
N ALA A 256 2.59 5.45 6.33
CA ALA A 256 2.02 5.06 7.64
C ALA A 256 0.68 5.72 7.98
N SER A 257 0.45 6.97 7.55
CA SER A 257 -0.72 7.74 7.99
C SER A 257 -2.03 7.10 7.56
N MET A 258 -2.13 6.70 6.29
CA MET A 258 -3.33 6.05 5.77
C MET A 258 -3.26 4.52 5.87
N SER A 259 -2.13 3.93 6.25
CA SER A 259 -2.07 2.48 6.53
C SER A 259 -2.99 2.10 7.69
N LEU A 260 -3.10 2.97 8.71
CA LEU A 260 -3.92 2.75 9.92
C LEU A 260 -5.40 3.12 9.75
N ASN A 261 -5.75 3.86 8.70
CA ASN A 261 -7.12 4.23 8.38
C ASN A 261 -7.37 4.15 6.85
N PRO A 262 -7.38 2.94 6.28
CA PRO A 262 -7.53 2.77 4.84
C PRO A 262 -8.93 3.17 4.35
N MET A 263 -10.00 2.86 5.10
CA MET A 263 -11.36 3.30 4.71
C MET A 263 -11.48 4.82 4.63
N GLY A 264 -10.77 5.54 5.50
CA GLY A 264 -10.77 6.99 5.51
C GLY A 264 -10.42 7.60 4.15
N GLU A 265 -9.54 6.99 3.36
CA GLU A 265 -9.22 7.48 2.01
C GLU A 265 -10.44 7.56 1.08
N PHE A 266 -11.36 6.60 1.22
CA PHE A 266 -12.48 6.39 0.29
C PHE A 266 -13.77 7.01 0.81
N ALA A 267 -14.03 6.87 2.12
CA ALA A 267 -15.26 7.34 2.74
C ALA A 267 -15.20 8.80 3.22
N ALA A 268 -14.04 9.27 3.68
CA ALA A 268 -13.92 10.67 4.09
C ALA A 268 -13.62 11.53 2.86
N LEU A 269 -14.56 12.42 2.52
CA LEU A 269 -14.41 13.36 1.41
C LEU A 269 -13.49 14.50 1.84
N HIS A 270 -12.19 14.20 1.95
CA HIS A 270 -11.17 15.10 2.50
C HIS A 270 -11.05 16.40 1.70
N ASP A 271 -10.88 17.52 2.40
CA ASP A 271 -10.55 18.80 1.77
C ASP A 271 -9.16 18.75 1.12
N GLU A 272 -8.18 18.25 1.88
CA GLU A 272 -6.79 18.03 1.45
C GLU A 272 -6.57 16.57 1.02
N ASP A 273 -5.61 16.34 0.13
CA ASP A 273 -5.32 15.00 -0.35
C ASP A 273 -4.63 14.17 0.75
N PRO A 274 -5.21 13.05 1.20
CA PRO A 274 -4.65 12.30 2.32
C PRO A 274 -3.25 11.73 2.03
N VAL A 275 -2.88 11.59 0.75
CA VAL A 275 -1.60 11.05 0.29
C VAL A 275 -0.49 12.12 0.25
N ASP A 276 -0.80 13.42 0.37
CA ASP A 276 0.17 14.50 0.21
C ASP A 276 1.39 14.36 1.13
N GLU A 277 1.16 14.09 2.42
CA GLU A 277 2.24 13.96 3.40
C GLU A 277 3.14 12.75 3.09
N ASP A 278 2.53 11.60 2.73
CA ASP A 278 3.25 10.38 2.42
C ASP A 278 4.07 10.54 1.13
N PHE A 279 3.50 11.19 0.10
CA PHE A 279 4.21 11.47 -1.14
C PHE A 279 5.33 12.50 -0.96
N HIS A 280 5.13 13.51 -0.11
CA HIS A 280 6.16 14.49 0.21
C HIS A 280 7.39 13.82 0.86
N LYS A 281 7.17 12.95 1.86
CA LYS A 281 8.23 12.18 2.51
C LYS A 281 8.96 11.26 1.53
N PHE A 282 8.19 10.53 0.70
CA PHE A 282 8.75 9.70 -0.37
C PHE A 282 9.68 10.53 -1.27
N ARG A 283 9.22 11.71 -1.71
CA ARG A 283 9.97 12.59 -2.61
C ARG A 283 11.29 13.06 -2.00
N GLN A 284 11.27 13.44 -0.72
CA GLN A 284 12.47 13.82 0.03
C GLN A 284 13.45 12.65 0.15
N LYS A 285 12.95 11.49 0.59
CA LYS A 285 13.76 10.29 0.84
C LYS A 285 14.41 9.76 -0.43
N GLN A 286 13.65 9.69 -1.52
CA GLN A 286 14.13 9.21 -2.82
C GLN A 286 14.79 10.31 -3.66
N LYS A 287 14.92 11.54 -3.13
CA LYS A 287 15.49 12.72 -3.80
C LYS A 287 14.88 12.95 -5.19
N ARG A 288 13.56 12.78 -5.30
CA ARG A 288 12.82 12.92 -6.56
C ARG A 288 12.62 14.40 -6.89
N ASN A 289 12.96 14.78 -8.12
CA ASN A 289 12.63 16.07 -8.70
C ASN A 289 11.86 15.85 -10.00
N TYR A 290 10.68 16.46 -10.12
CA TYR A 290 9.80 16.29 -11.28
C TYR A 290 9.85 17.55 -12.13
N LYS A 291 9.75 17.37 -13.45
CA LYS A 291 9.94 18.42 -14.45
C LYS A 291 9.00 19.61 -14.25
N ASP A 292 7.73 19.33 -13.98
CA ASP A 292 6.69 20.34 -13.86
C ASP A 292 5.56 19.88 -12.92
N ARG A 293 4.56 20.75 -12.73
CA ARG A 293 3.40 20.47 -11.88
C ARG A 293 2.59 19.28 -12.39
N VAL A 294 2.53 19.06 -13.71
CA VAL A 294 1.74 17.98 -14.32
C VAL A 294 2.40 16.63 -14.02
N GLU A 295 3.70 16.51 -14.25
CA GLU A 295 4.48 15.31 -13.91
C GLU A 295 4.49 15.05 -12.39
N HIS A 296 4.55 16.10 -11.57
CA HIS A 296 4.42 15.95 -10.12
C HIS A 296 3.08 15.27 -9.74
N GLN A 297 1.97 15.74 -10.30
CA GLN A 297 0.66 15.14 -10.05
C GLN A 297 0.59 13.71 -10.60
N LYS A 298 1.24 13.42 -11.73
CA LYS A 298 1.35 12.05 -12.26
C LYS A 298 1.94 11.09 -11.27
N ARG A 299 3.12 11.46 -10.79
CA ARG A 299 3.91 10.60 -9.93
C ARG A 299 3.21 10.41 -8.59
N LYS A 300 2.52 11.44 -8.10
CA LYS A 300 1.65 11.35 -6.92
C LYS A 300 0.48 10.39 -7.13
N HIS A 301 -0.16 10.43 -8.29
CA HIS A 301 -1.28 9.55 -8.61
C HIS A 301 -0.85 8.08 -8.72
N ILE A 302 0.24 7.80 -9.44
CA ILE A 302 0.85 6.47 -9.52
C ILE A 302 1.24 5.98 -8.12
N PHE A 303 1.86 6.86 -7.32
CA PHE A 303 2.23 6.56 -5.95
C PHE A 303 1.03 6.17 -5.08
N ARG A 304 -0.11 6.86 -5.21
CA ARG A 304 -1.36 6.49 -4.54
C ARG A 304 -1.79 5.08 -4.90
N HIS A 305 -1.82 4.74 -6.19
CA HIS A 305 -2.23 3.40 -6.64
C HIS A 305 -1.29 2.30 -6.14
N ASN A 306 0.02 2.52 -6.24
CA ASN A 306 1.00 1.59 -5.72
C ASN A 306 0.89 1.45 -4.19
N LEU A 307 0.59 2.53 -3.47
CA LEU A 307 0.38 2.50 -2.03
C LEU A 307 -0.90 1.72 -1.64
N ARG A 308 -2.00 1.86 -2.39
CA ARG A 308 -3.21 1.04 -2.24
C ARG A 308 -2.90 -0.44 -2.48
N TYR A 309 -2.16 -0.76 -3.53
CA TYR A 309 -1.73 -2.12 -3.85
C TYR A 309 -0.86 -2.73 -2.73
N ILE A 310 0.15 -2.00 -2.25
CA ILE A 310 1.01 -2.40 -1.13
C ILE A 310 0.17 -2.71 0.10
N ARG A 311 -0.79 -1.84 0.45
CA ARG A 311 -1.68 -2.04 1.60
C ARG A 311 -2.51 -3.31 1.43
N SER A 312 -3.18 -3.46 0.30
CA SER A 312 -4.06 -4.60 0.04
C SER A 312 -3.29 -5.93 0.11
N MET A 313 -2.11 -6.02 -0.51
CA MET A 313 -1.29 -7.24 -0.48
C MET A 313 -0.75 -7.57 0.91
N ASN A 314 -0.44 -6.56 1.72
CA ASN A 314 0.01 -6.75 3.10
C ASN A 314 -1.12 -7.16 4.05
N MET A 315 -2.39 -6.99 3.66
CA MET A 315 -3.55 -7.42 4.44
C MET A 315 -3.91 -8.90 4.21
N LYS A 316 -3.45 -9.51 3.11
CA LYS A 316 -3.80 -10.88 2.70
C LYS A 316 -3.02 -12.00 3.42
N GLY A 317 -2.14 -11.67 4.37
CA GLY A 317 -1.36 -12.69 5.10
C GLY A 317 -0.34 -13.46 4.26
N ASN A 318 0.11 -12.88 3.13
CA ASN A 318 1.09 -13.48 2.23
C ASN A 318 2.41 -13.82 2.97
N PRO A 319 3.20 -14.82 2.47
CA PRO A 319 4.52 -15.14 3.03
C PRO A 319 5.57 -14.06 2.76
N TYR A 320 5.19 -12.98 2.08
CA TYR A 320 5.99 -11.81 1.78
C TYR A 320 5.23 -10.53 2.13
N GLN A 321 5.97 -9.44 2.29
CA GLN A 321 5.40 -8.10 2.50
C GLN A 321 5.97 -7.15 1.45
N LEU A 322 5.13 -6.19 1.05
CA LEU A 322 5.52 -5.10 0.18
C LEU A 322 5.80 -3.85 1.02
N SER A 323 6.70 -3.01 0.55
CA SER A 323 6.96 -1.69 1.14
C SER A 323 7.14 -0.68 0.02
N VAL A 324 6.86 0.59 0.32
CA VAL A 324 7.24 1.67 -0.57
C VAL A 324 8.77 1.64 -0.72
N ASN A 325 9.21 1.73 -1.96
CA ASN A 325 10.61 1.78 -2.37
C ASN A 325 10.73 2.78 -3.52
N HIS A 326 11.93 2.93 -4.11
CA HIS A 326 12.16 3.88 -5.19
C HIS A 326 11.33 3.64 -6.47
N PHE A 327 10.63 2.52 -6.61
CA PHE A 327 9.72 2.26 -7.74
C PHE A 327 8.26 2.69 -7.47
N ALA A 328 7.95 3.19 -6.27
CA ALA A 328 6.57 3.45 -5.89
C ALA A 328 5.88 4.55 -6.73
N ASP A 329 6.62 5.40 -7.44
CA ASP A 329 6.09 6.43 -8.35
C ASP A 329 6.13 6.02 -9.84
N MET A 330 6.36 4.73 -10.13
CA MET A 330 6.44 4.19 -11.49
C MET A 330 5.23 3.35 -11.86
N THR A 331 4.82 3.46 -13.12
CA THR A 331 3.85 2.56 -13.74
C THR A 331 4.45 1.16 -13.93
N GLU A 332 3.60 0.15 -14.12
CA GLU A 332 4.07 -1.19 -14.44
C GLU A 332 4.92 -1.20 -15.72
N ALA A 333 4.55 -0.45 -16.75
CA ALA A 333 5.32 -0.36 -17.99
C ALA A 333 6.72 0.25 -17.77
N GLU A 334 6.81 1.32 -16.99
CA GLU A 334 8.09 1.93 -16.61
C GLU A 334 8.93 0.95 -15.79
N PHE A 335 8.33 0.26 -14.81
CA PHE A 335 8.99 -0.75 -14.00
C PHE A 335 9.50 -1.94 -14.84
N GLN A 336 8.72 -2.40 -15.81
CA GLN A 336 9.14 -3.44 -16.75
C GLN A 336 10.31 -2.99 -17.62
N GLY A 337 10.38 -1.70 -17.97
CA GLY A 337 11.54 -1.12 -18.66
C GLY A 337 12.85 -1.18 -17.87
N HIS A 338 12.81 -1.30 -16.54
CA HIS A 338 13.99 -1.57 -15.73
C HIS A 338 14.46 -3.04 -15.82
N LYS A 339 13.64 -3.95 -16.34
CA LYS A 339 14.03 -5.34 -16.53
C LYS A 339 14.86 -5.45 -17.80
N GLY A 340 16.08 -5.95 -17.64
CA GLY A 340 17.09 -6.00 -18.69
C GLY A 340 17.24 -7.34 -19.38
N LEU A 341 16.25 -8.22 -19.32
CA LEU A 341 16.30 -9.49 -20.06
C LEU A 341 15.68 -9.26 -21.43
N MET A 342 16.44 -9.54 -22.49
CA MET A 342 15.91 -9.39 -23.85
C MET A 342 14.75 -10.37 -24.08
N PRO A 343 13.61 -9.92 -24.63
CA PRO A 343 12.60 -10.82 -25.15
C PRO A 343 13.19 -11.56 -26.36
N GLY A 344 13.28 -12.88 -26.29
CA GLY A 344 13.52 -13.74 -27.46
C GLY A 344 14.77 -13.41 -28.30
N ASP A 345 15.93 -13.90 -27.87
CA ASP A 345 16.63 -14.87 -28.73
C ASP A 345 16.17 -16.22 -28.17
N GLY A 346 15.69 -17.16 -29.00
CA GLY A 346 15.11 -18.43 -28.54
C GLY A 346 15.88 -19.09 -27.39
N ASP A 347 15.14 -19.59 -26.39
CA ASP A 347 15.60 -20.40 -25.26
C ASP A 347 16.08 -19.70 -23.97
N TYR A 348 15.12 -19.27 -23.15
CA TYR A 348 15.13 -19.62 -21.72
C TYR A 348 14.00 -20.63 -21.40
N GLY A 349 13.64 -21.46 -22.39
CA GLY A 349 12.52 -22.37 -22.35
C GLY A 349 12.40 -23.19 -23.64
N SER A 350 12.53 -24.50 -23.49
CA SER A 350 12.06 -25.56 -24.39
C SER A 350 12.95 -26.01 -25.54
N PHE A 351 14.23 -26.27 -25.27
CA PHE A 351 14.78 -27.57 -25.69
C PHE A 351 15.52 -28.17 -24.49
N ASP A 352 14.99 -29.27 -23.95
CA ASP A 352 15.83 -30.19 -23.19
C ASP A 352 16.96 -30.58 -24.14
N LEU A 353 18.18 -30.10 -23.89
CA LEU A 353 19.39 -30.53 -24.60
C LEU A 353 19.77 -31.95 -24.17
N ASP A 354 18.80 -32.86 -24.20
CA ASP A 354 18.99 -34.30 -24.14
C ASP A 354 18.76 -34.93 -25.54
N GLU A 355 18.56 -34.13 -26.61
CA GLU A 355 18.54 -34.62 -28.01
C GLU A 355 19.50 -33.83 -28.92
N ASP A 356 20.68 -34.41 -29.15
CA ASP A 356 21.40 -34.50 -30.42
C ASP A 356 21.10 -33.42 -31.48
N ASN A 357 21.47 -32.17 -31.24
CA ASN A 357 21.58 -31.18 -32.32
C ASN A 357 22.88 -30.38 -32.24
N GLU A 358 23.80 -30.82 -33.10
CA GLU A 358 25.06 -30.23 -33.56
C GLU A 358 24.89 -28.88 -34.31
N ALA A 359 23.98 -28.01 -33.86
CA ALA A 359 23.60 -26.80 -34.60
C ALA A 359 23.70 -25.53 -33.75
N ASP A 360 24.89 -25.24 -33.24
CA ASP A 360 25.44 -23.88 -33.13
C ASP A 360 26.89 -24.01 -32.65
N GLY A 361 27.84 -23.65 -33.52
CA GLY A 361 29.29 -23.92 -33.43
C GLY A 361 30.03 -23.27 -32.27
N TYR A 362 29.64 -23.61 -31.04
CA TYR A 362 30.46 -23.43 -29.86
C TYR A 362 31.02 -24.78 -29.48
N GLU A 363 32.35 -24.83 -29.42
CA GLU A 363 33.08 -25.92 -28.79
C GLU A 363 32.70 -25.94 -27.30
N TYR A 364 31.63 -26.67 -26.99
CA TYR A 364 31.30 -27.07 -25.65
C TYR A 364 32.45 -27.99 -25.25
N TYR A 365 33.49 -27.43 -24.62
CA TYR A 365 34.45 -28.22 -23.86
C TYR A 365 33.71 -28.85 -22.69
N GLU A 366 32.92 -29.87 -23.01
CA GLU A 366 32.64 -30.95 -22.12
C GLU A 366 34.00 -31.57 -21.82
N ARG A 367 34.71 -30.98 -20.85
CA ARG A 367 35.50 -31.81 -19.95
C ARG A 367 34.47 -32.70 -19.27
N ARG A 368 34.11 -33.78 -19.98
CA ARG A 368 33.62 -35.03 -19.43
C ARG A 368 34.72 -35.51 -18.50
N ASP A 369 34.84 -34.85 -17.35
CA ASP A 369 35.01 -35.63 -16.15
C ASP A 369 33.81 -36.55 -16.16
N ARG A 370 34.01 -37.76 -16.72
CA ARG A 370 33.04 -38.84 -16.67
C ARG A 370 32.62 -38.88 -15.20
N ILE A 371 31.38 -38.46 -14.93
CA ILE A 371 30.77 -38.69 -13.63
C ILE A 371 30.54 -40.19 -13.64
N ASP A 372 31.58 -40.94 -13.26
CA ASP A 372 31.48 -42.35 -13.02
C ASP A 372 30.36 -42.50 -11.98
N GLY A 373 29.29 -43.21 -12.34
CA GLY A 373 28.03 -43.30 -11.61
C GLY A 373 28.12 -44.01 -10.25
N LYS A 374 29.32 -44.05 -9.65
CA LYS A 374 29.67 -44.79 -8.44
C LYS A 374 29.98 -43.89 -7.24
N THR A 375 29.93 -42.57 -7.37
CA THR A 375 30.01 -41.67 -6.20
C THR A 375 28.98 -40.54 -6.28
N PRO A 376 28.05 -40.40 -5.31
CA PRO A 376 27.33 -39.17 -5.14
C PRO A 376 28.34 -38.10 -4.68
N ARG A 377 28.90 -37.34 -5.63
CA ARG A 377 29.83 -36.24 -5.32
C ARG A 377 29.18 -35.04 -4.63
N TYR A 378 27.87 -35.05 -4.45
CA TYR A 378 27.23 -34.09 -3.57
C TYR A 378 27.48 -34.54 -2.14
N GLY A 379 28.67 -34.20 -1.62
CA GLY A 379 28.90 -34.18 -0.18
C GLY A 379 27.74 -33.45 0.48
N HIS A 380 27.39 -33.87 1.70
CA HIS A 380 26.25 -33.38 2.49
C HIS A 380 25.93 -31.90 2.23
N VAL A 381 24.94 -31.62 1.37
CA VAL A 381 24.52 -30.25 1.06
C VAL A 381 23.82 -29.71 2.30
N PRO A 382 24.29 -28.58 2.87
CA PRO A 382 23.69 -28.06 4.08
C PRO A 382 22.23 -27.66 3.82
N ARG A 383 21.36 -27.90 4.81
CA ARG A 383 19.94 -27.54 4.75
C ARG A 383 19.72 -26.05 4.49
N GLU A 384 20.66 -25.22 4.93
CA GLU A 384 20.65 -23.77 4.76
C GLU A 384 22.07 -23.30 4.38
N LEU A 385 22.18 -22.56 3.27
CA LEU A 385 23.44 -21.98 2.80
C LEU A 385 23.24 -20.49 2.51
N ASP A 386 24.07 -19.65 3.10
CA ASP A 386 24.07 -18.21 2.88
C ASP A 386 25.51 -17.70 2.64
N TRP A 387 25.85 -17.50 1.36
CA TRP A 387 27.17 -17.05 0.93
C TRP A 387 27.60 -15.69 1.51
N ARG A 388 26.65 -14.86 1.96
CA ARG A 388 26.97 -13.57 2.61
C ARG A 388 27.73 -13.78 3.91
N LYS A 389 27.42 -14.85 4.66
CA LYS A 389 28.10 -15.19 5.93
C LYS A 389 29.56 -15.60 5.72
N TYR A 390 29.91 -16.00 4.51
CA TYR A 390 31.26 -16.42 4.11
C TYR A 390 32.01 -15.32 3.36
N GLY A 391 31.45 -14.10 3.29
CA GLY A 391 32.07 -12.98 2.58
C GLY A 391 32.01 -13.08 1.06
N ALA A 392 31.39 -14.11 0.49
CA ALA A 392 31.33 -14.35 -0.96
C ALA A 392 30.26 -13.51 -1.69
N VAL A 393 29.69 -12.50 -1.05
CA VAL A 393 28.68 -11.62 -1.65
C VAL A 393 28.97 -10.18 -1.27
N LEU A 394 29.22 -9.34 -2.27
CA LEU A 394 29.42 -7.91 -2.10
C LEU A 394 28.10 -7.16 -1.78
N PRO A 395 28.17 -5.93 -1.26
CA PRO A 395 26.98 -5.10 -1.05
C PRO A 395 26.13 -4.98 -2.32
N ALA A 396 24.80 -4.98 -2.12
CA ALA A 396 23.83 -4.86 -3.20
C ALA A 396 24.07 -3.57 -4.00
N LYS A 397 23.96 -3.67 -5.33
CA LYS A 397 24.19 -2.57 -6.27
C LYS A 397 22.89 -2.19 -6.96
N GLY A 398 22.77 -0.94 -7.39
CA GLY A 398 21.65 -0.46 -8.19
C GLY A 398 22.02 -0.35 -9.66
N GLN A 399 21.26 -1.00 -10.55
CA GLN A 399 21.40 -0.85 -12.00
C GLN A 399 20.80 0.47 -12.53
N GLY A 400 20.08 1.21 -11.69
CA GLY A 400 19.40 2.45 -12.11
C GLY A 400 18.32 2.19 -13.16
N THR A 401 18.19 3.09 -14.13
CA THR A 401 17.23 3.02 -15.25
C THR A 401 17.68 2.15 -16.41
N CYS A 402 18.91 1.64 -16.37
CA CYS A 402 19.47 0.80 -17.42
C CYS A 402 19.08 -0.66 -17.21
N GLY A 403 18.54 -1.31 -18.23
CA GLY A 403 18.22 -2.74 -18.27
C GLY A 403 19.46 -3.64 -18.34
N SER A 404 20.32 -3.56 -17.33
CA SER A 404 21.62 -4.25 -17.28
C SER A 404 21.69 -5.35 -16.22
N CYS A 405 20.55 -5.83 -15.72
CA CYS A 405 20.48 -6.88 -14.71
C CYS A 405 21.30 -8.13 -15.07
N TRP A 406 21.37 -8.47 -16.37
CA TRP A 406 22.19 -9.56 -16.91
C TRP A 406 23.69 -9.39 -16.62
N ALA A 407 24.20 -8.16 -16.71
CA ALA A 407 25.60 -7.81 -16.46
C ALA A 407 25.91 -7.85 -14.97
N PHE A 408 25.00 -7.35 -14.13
CA PHE A 408 25.11 -7.43 -12.67
C PHE A 408 25.07 -8.89 -12.18
N ALA A 409 24.22 -9.73 -12.77
CA ALA A 409 24.16 -11.16 -12.45
C ALA A 409 25.47 -11.89 -12.83
N ALA A 410 26.05 -11.58 -14.00
CA ALA A 410 27.31 -12.17 -14.44
C ALA A 410 28.47 -11.71 -13.54
N ALA A 411 28.63 -10.40 -13.35
CA ALA A 411 29.66 -9.84 -12.50
C ALA A 411 29.51 -10.34 -11.05
N GLY A 412 28.29 -10.36 -10.49
CA GLY A 412 28.03 -10.88 -9.14
C GLY A 412 28.40 -12.36 -8.97
N SER A 413 28.23 -13.18 -10.01
CA SER A 413 28.63 -14.59 -9.99
C SER A 413 30.15 -14.75 -10.03
N VAL A 414 30.83 -13.93 -10.82
CA VAL A 414 32.31 -13.90 -10.86
C VAL A 414 32.88 -13.25 -9.59
N GLU A 415 32.18 -12.29 -8.98
CA GLU A 415 32.52 -11.68 -7.71
C GLU A 415 32.43 -12.66 -6.55
N GLY A 416 31.40 -13.50 -6.52
CA GLY A 416 31.31 -14.56 -5.51
C GLY A 416 32.41 -15.62 -5.65
N ALA A 417 32.99 -15.73 -6.85
CA ALA A 417 34.16 -16.56 -7.10
C ALA A 417 35.51 -15.79 -6.93
N ASN A 418 35.57 -14.47 -7.15
CA ASN A 418 36.81 -13.67 -7.32
C ASN A 418 36.68 -12.11 -7.20
N PHE A 419 35.69 -11.55 -6.49
CA PHE A 419 35.59 -10.14 -6.04
C PHE A 419 35.76 -8.94 -7.04
N LEU A 420 35.17 -8.88 -8.25
CA LEU A 420 35.37 -7.74 -9.20
C LEU A 420 34.18 -7.32 -10.10
N LYS A 421 34.03 -6.03 -10.46
CA LYS A 421 32.82 -5.45 -11.11
C LYS A 421 32.94 -5.02 -12.60
N LEU A 422 31.81 -5.18 -13.30
CA LEU A 422 31.26 -4.50 -14.49
C LEU A 422 31.79 -4.87 -15.89
N LEU A 423 30.84 -5.08 -16.82
CA LEU A 423 31.07 -5.43 -18.23
C LEU A 423 30.00 -4.78 -19.14
N ASP A 424 30.38 -3.81 -19.97
CA ASP A 424 29.53 -3.17 -21.00
C ASP A 424 29.91 -3.59 -22.44
N CYS A 425 30.99 -4.37 -22.61
CA CYS A 425 31.60 -4.68 -23.90
C CYS A 425 30.99 -5.86 -24.67
N THR A 426 29.88 -6.44 -24.21
CA THR A 426 29.38 -7.72 -24.74
C THR A 426 28.56 -7.62 -26.03
N TRP A 427 28.52 -6.45 -26.67
CA TRP A 427 27.78 -6.20 -27.92
C TRP A 427 28.27 -7.06 -29.09
N ALA A 428 29.57 -7.36 -29.16
CA ALA A 428 30.17 -8.26 -30.13
C ALA A 428 30.92 -9.42 -29.44
N THR A 429 30.19 -10.24 -28.67
CA THR A 429 30.82 -11.36 -27.96
C THR A 429 31.39 -12.38 -28.97
N PRO A 430 32.70 -12.66 -28.98
CA PRO A 430 33.28 -13.48 -30.04
C PRO A 430 32.77 -14.91 -29.99
N GLY A 431 32.33 -15.41 -31.14
CA GLY A 431 31.64 -16.70 -31.26
C GLY A 431 30.12 -16.58 -31.12
N VAL A 432 29.59 -15.42 -30.71
CA VAL A 432 28.15 -15.18 -30.56
C VAL A 432 27.59 -14.37 -31.71
N LYS A 433 26.60 -14.95 -32.42
CA LYS A 433 25.92 -14.34 -33.56
C LYS A 433 25.29 -12.97 -33.21
N HIS A 434 24.72 -12.85 -32.02
CA HIS A 434 24.17 -11.60 -31.48
C HIS A 434 24.62 -11.43 -30.02
N GLY A 435 25.35 -10.36 -29.71
CA GLY A 435 25.80 -10.06 -28.34
C GLY A 435 24.68 -9.62 -27.39
N ASN A 436 25.04 -8.91 -26.33
CA ASN A 436 24.05 -8.20 -25.50
C ASN A 436 23.89 -6.75 -25.97
N ASN A 437 22.71 -6.19 -25.71
CA ASN A 437 22.32 -4.86 -26.15
C ASN A 437 22.36 -3.85 -25.00
N GLY A 438 23.44 -3.86 -24.20
CA GLY A 438 23.68 -2.84 -23.18
C GLY A 438 22.50 -2.65 -22.22
N CYS A 439 21.91 -1.45 -22.25
CA CYS A 439 20.78 -1.06 -21.41
C CYS A 439 19.42 -1.55 -21.95
N LEU A 440 19.35 -1.95 -23.22
CA LEU A 440 18.17 -2.56 -23.84
C LEU A 440 18.04 -4.05 -23.51
N GLY A 441 19.05 -4.63 -22.85
CA GLY A 441 18.99 -5.94 -22.25
C GLY A 441 20.08 -6.90 -22.71
N GLY A 442 20.12 -8.07 -22.07
CA GLY A 442 21.11 -9.08 -22.37
C GLY A 442 20.87 -10.40 -21.63
N TRP A 443 21.79 -11.33 -21.88
CA TRP A 443 21.83 -12.65 -21.27
C TRP A 443 23.13 -12.84 -20.50
N THR A 444 23.02 -13.42 -19.31
CA THR A 444 24.16 -13.67 -18.41
C THR A 444 25.20 -14.61 -19.04
N TRP A 445 24.77 -15.63 -19.81
CA TRP A 445 25.70 -16.57 -20.44
C TRP A 445 26.57 -15.91 -21.53
N LYS A 446 26.03 -14.95 -22.29
CA LYS A 446 26.79 -14.16 -23.27
C LYS A 446 27.88 -13.34 -22.57
N ALA A 447 27.57 -12.80 -21.39
CA ALA A 447 28.55 -12.12 -20.56
C ALA A 447 29.64 -13.08 -20.06
N PHE A 448 29.30 -14.31 -19.65
CA PHE A 448 30.31 -15.31 -19.29
C PHE A 448 31.21 -15.70 -20.47
N ALA A 449 30.67 -15.87 -21.67
CA ALA A 449 31.46 -16.12 -22.89
C ALA A 449 32.43 -14.98 -23.22
N TRP A 450 32.06 -13.73 -22.91
CA TRP A 450 33.00 -12.62 -23.00
C TRP A 450 34.09 -12.71 -21.94
N ILE A 451 33.73 -12.98 -20.68
CA ILE A 451 34.67 -13.01 -19.54
C ILE A 451 35.70 -14.14 -19.70
N THR A 452 35.34 -15.29 -20.29
CA THR A 452 36.33 -16.34 -20.61
C THR A 452 37.40 -15.83 -21.57
N LYS A 453 37.00 -15.11 -22.62
CA LYS A 453 37.90 -14.63 -23.68
C LYS A 453 38.70 -13.39 -23.30
N PHE A 454 38.11 -12.41 -22.61
CA PHE A 454 38.77 -11.12 -22.34
C PHE A 454 39.00 -10.82 -20.87
N GLY A 455 38.39 -11.60 -19.96
CA GLY A 455 38.40 -11.31 -18.54
C GLY A 455 37.43 -10.17 -18.17
N LEU A 456 37.37 -9.92 -16.87
CA LEU A 456 36.58 -8.87 -16.24
C LEU A 456 37.54 -7.82 -15.65
N ALA A 457 37.35 -6.56 -16.01
CA ALA A 457 38.21 -5.46 -15.59
C ALA A 457 38.04 -5.11 -14.11
N THR A 458 39.05 -4.49 -13.50
CA THR A 458 38.92 -3.88 -12.17
C THR A 458 38.18 -2.53 -12.25
N VAL A 459 37.51 -2.14 -11.16
CA VAL A 459 36.81 -0.84 -11.06
C VAL A 459 37.78 0.33 -11.29
N ASP A 460 38.97 0.28 -10.72
CA ASP A 460 39.97 1.35 -10.86
C ASP A 460 40.41 1.55 -12.30
N SER A 461 40.41 0.48 -13.11
CA SER A 461 40.78 0.56 -14.53
C SER A 461 39.61 0.92 -15.45
N TYR A 462 38.40 0.43 -15.17
CA TYR A 462 37.23 0.65 -16.02
C TYR A 462 36.49 1.96 -15.73
N GLY A 463 36.48 2.35 -14.45
CA GLY A 463 35.72 3.47 -13.90
C GLY A 463 34.37 3.07 -13.31
N PRO A 464 33.65 4.02 -12.69
CA PRO A 464 32.38 3.75 -12.02
C PRO A 464 31.27 3.42 -13.03
N TYR A 465 30.29 2.63 -12.56
CA TYR A 465 29.08 2.34 -13.33
C TYR A 465 28.29 3.62 -13.62
N ARG A 466 27.91 3.82 -14.89
CA ARG A 466 27.27 5.05 -15.36
C ARG A 466 25.77 4.93 -15.62
N GLY A 467 25.22 3.72 -15.64
CA GLY A 467 23.77 3.52 -15.91
C GLY A 467 23.34 3.94 -17.32
N GLN A 468 24.27 3.94 -18.28
CA GLN A 468 24.04 4.32 -19.67
C GLN A 468 24.97 3.52 -20.58
N GLU A 469 24.62 3.46 -21.85
CA GLU A 469 25.47 2.85 -22.88
C GLU A 469 26.71 3.70 -23.15
N GLY A 470 27.77 3.03 -23.60
CA GLY A 470 29.03 3.65 -23.92
C GLY A 470 29.90 2.74 -24.76
N TYR A 471 30.96 3.32 -25.33
CA TYR A 471 31.94 2.55 -26.07
C TYR A 471 32.84 1.75 -25.12
N CYS A 472 33.11 0.51 -25.51
CA CYS A 472 34.00 -0.37 -24.77
C CYS A 472 35.40 0.24 -24.68
N LYS A 473 35.91 0.40 -23.46
CA LYS A 473 37.27 0.89 -23.22
C LYS A 473 38.24 -0.29 -23.15
N THR A 474 38.72 -0.80 -24.28
CA THR A 474 39.63 -1.97 -24.28
C THR A 474 41.10 -1.65 -24.04
N LYS A 475 41.52 -0.39 -24.24
CA LYS A 475 42.93 0.00 -24.13
C LYS A 475 43.36 0.11 -22.67
N SER A 476 44.42 -0.61 -22.30
CA SER A 476 45.08 -0.55 -20.98
C SER A 476 44.19 -0.94 -19.78
N LEU A 477 43.25 -1.87 -19.97
CA LEU A 477 42.46 -2.41 -18.85
C LEU A 477 43.27 -3.40 -18.01
N LYS A 478 43.19 -3.24 -16.69
CA LYS A 478 43.70 -4.24 -15.76
C LYS A 478 42.63 -5.33 -15.61
N THR A 479 42.93 -6.52 -16.15
CA THR A 479 42.07 -7.69 -15.93
C THR A 479 42.16 -8.07 -14.47
N GLY A 480 41.02 -8.08 -13.79
CA GLY A 480 40.96 -8.51 -12.41
C GLY A 480 40.69 -10.01 -12.28
N ALA A 481 39.76 -10.55 -13.08
CA ALA A 481 39.39 -11.97 -13.03
C ALA A 481 39.09 -12.52 -14.41
N ARG A 482 39.38 -13.81 -14.61
CA ARG A 482 38.96 -14.59 -15.77
C ARG A 482 38.35 -15.89 -15.27
N ILE A 483 37.30 -16.34 -15.94
CA ILE A 483 36.70 -17.65 -15.67
C ILE A 483 37.15 -18.63 -16.75
N HIS A 484 37.37 -19.89 -16.36
CA HIS A 484 37.77 -20.94 -17.31
C HIS A 484 36.57 -21.53 -18.06
N SER A 485 35.45 -21.70 -17.38
CA SER A 485 34.23 -22.27 -17.92
C SER A 485 33.01 -21.80 -17.15
N TYR A 486 31.84 -21.88 -17.76
CA TYR A 486 30.54 -21.72 -17.12
C TYR A 486 29.64 -22.88 -17.53
N ARG A 487 28.67 -23.24 -16.69
CA ARG A 487 27.74 -24.34 -16.95
C ARG A 487 26.32 -23.89 -16.66
N ARG A 488 25.36 -24.34 -17.48
CA ARG A 488 23.93 -24.18 -17.23
C ARG A 488 23.50 -25.29 -16.26
N VAL A 489 22.91 -24.93 -15.13
CA VAL A 489 22.34 -25.91 -14.20
C VAL A 489 21.04 -26.44 -14.80
N LYS A 490 20.88 -27.77 -14.87
CA LYS A 490 19.62 -28.39 -15.32
C LYS A 490 18.46 -27.85 -14.49
N ARG A 491 17.35 -27.49 -15.14
CA ARG A 491 16.17 -26.95 -14.45
C ARG A 491 15.67 -28.00 -13.45
N TYR A 492 15.40 -27.57 -12.22
CA TYR A 492 14.84 -28.47 -11.22
C TYR A 492 13.46 -28.96 -11.69
N ASN A 493 13.36 -30.26 -11.99
CA ASN A 493 12.12 -30.92 -12.35
C ASN A 493 11.64 -31.72 -11.14
N LYS A 494 10.51 -31.31 -10.55
CA LYS A 494 9.96 -31.90 -9.32
C LYS A 494 9.42 -33.34 -9.52
N LYS A 495 9.39 -33.82 -10.77
CA LYS A 495 8.89 -35.16 -11.16
C LYS A 495 10.00 -36.22 -11.32
N LEU A 496 11.27 -35.84 -11.09
CA LEU A 496 12.42 -36.71 -10.92
C LEU A 496 12.96 -36.48 -9.50
#